data_AF-A0A327SHB5-F1
#
_entry.id   AF-A0A327SHB5-F1
#
_cell.length_a   1.000
_cell.length_b   1.000
_cell.length_c   1.000
_cell.angle_alpha   90.00
_cell.angle_beta   90.00
_cell.angle_gamma   90.00
#
_symmetry.space_group_name_H-M   'P 1'
#
loop_
_entity.id
_entity.type
_entity.pdbx_description
1 polymer ?
#
loop_
_entity_poly.entity_id
_entity_poly.type
_entity_poly.pdbx_seq_one_letter_code
_entity_poly.pdbx_strand_id
1 'polypeptide(L)'
;MNNLTQTLQGVPLNHYIWLSAIIFTIGVMGVLTRRNAIVIFMSVELMLNAVNLLLTAFSVHSNDPSGQVFVFFIMALAAAEVAVGLSIIVMVYRNTQSTDINVLNRLKW
;
A
#
# COMPACT_ATOMS: atom_id res chain seq x y z
N MET A 1 -35.12 19.96 10.01
CA MET A 1 -33.82 20.40 9.45
C MET A 1 -32.59 19.83 10.19
N ASN A 2 -32.70 19.35 11.44
CA ASN A 2 -31.55 18.85 12.21
C ASN A 2 -31.22 17.36 11.98
N ASN A 3 -32.12 16.61 11.34
CA ASN A 3 -31.92 15.17 11.06
C ASN A 3 -31.19 14.92 9.73
N LEU A 4 -31.27 15.85 8.78
CA LEU A 4 -30.53 15.76 7.50
C LEU A 4 -29.04 16.04 7.70
N THR A 5 -28.69 16.91 8.63
CA THR A 5 -27.29 17.22 8.97
C THR A 5 -26.62 16.12 9.78
N GLN A 6 -27.39 15.27 10.49
CA GLN A 6 -26.88 14.06 11.15
C GLN A 6 -26.70 12.89 10.18
N THR A 7 -27.55 12.74 9.16
CA THR A 7 -27.32 11.76 8.09
C THR A 7 -26.20 12.20 7.13
N LEU A 8 -25.92 13.50 7.06
CA LEU A 8 -24.79 14.11 6.34
C LEU A 8 -23.53 14.32 7.20
N GLN A 9 -23.45 13.75 8.40
CA GLN A 9 -22.16 13.53 9.06
C GLN A 9 -21.43 12.44 8.27
N GLY A 10 -20.81 12.85 7.17
CA GLY A 10 -20.15 12.00 6.18
C GLY A 10 -19.21 11.02 6.86
N VAL A 11 -19.56 9.74 6.76
CA VAL A 11 -18.79 8.53 7.13
C VAL A 11 -17.86 8.69 8.36
N PRO A 12 -18.19 8.11 9.52
CA PRO A 12 -17.37 8.28 10.72
C PRO A 12 -15.99 7.62 10.56
N LEU A 13 -14.97 8.22 11.20
CA LEU A 13 -13.56 7.83 11.14
C LEU A 13 -13.33 6.32 11.27
N ASN A 14 -14.12 5.65 12.12
CA ASN A 14 -14.05 4.21 12.33
C ASN A 14 -14.14 3.41 11.00
N HIS A 15 -14.95 3.84 10.04
CA HIS A 15 -15.06 3.15 8.73
C HIS A 15 -13.77 3.26 7.93
N TYR A 16 -13.09 4.42 7.96
CA TYR A 16 -11.80 4.60 7.30
C TYR A 16 -10.70 3.75 7.95
N ILE A 17 -10.73 3.61 9.29
CA ILE A 17 -9.81 2.73 10.02
C ILE A 17 -10.04 1.27 9.60
N TRP A 18 -11.28 0.79 9.63
CA TRP A 18 -11.61 -0.58 9.20
C TRP A 18 -11.25 -0.84 7.74
N LEU A 19 -11.58 0.09 6.84
CA LEU A 19 -11.24 -0.03 5.43
C LEU A 19 -9.73 -0.12 5.22
N SER A 20 -8.96 0.79 5.84
CA SER A 20 -7.49 0.80 5.74
C SER A 20 -6.89 -0.49 6.32
N ALA A 21 -7.40 -0.96 7.47
CA ALA A 21 -6.94 -2.21 8.09
C ALA A 21 -7.22 -3.43 7.20
N ILE A 22 -8.39 -3.49 6.57
CA ILE A 22 -8.76 -4.58 5.64
C ILE A 22 -7.83 -4.57 4.43
N ILE A 23 -7.65 -3.42 3.77
CA ILE A 23 -6.78 -3.30 2.59
C ILE A 23 -5.33 -3.65 2.95
N PHE A 24 -4.83 -3.16 4.08
CA PHE A 24 -3.50 -3.48 4.56
C PHE A 24 -3.32 -4.98 4.81
N THR A 25 -4.30 -5.62 5.46
CA THR A 25 -4.28 -7.06 5.73
C THR A 25 -4.31 -7.88 4.44
N ILE A 26 -5.10 -7.46 3.44
CA ILE A 26 -5.09 -8.09 2.09
C ILE A 26 -3.71 -7.97 1.46
N GLY A 27 -3.06 -6.81 1.58
CA GLY A 27 -1.69 -6.61 1.12
C GLY A 27 -0.70 -7.54 1.82
N VAL A 28 -0.76 -7.65 3.15
CA VAL A 28 0.08 -8.58 3.93
C VAL A 28 -0.14 -10.03 3.48
N MET A 29 -1.39 -10.45 3.34
CA MET A 29 -1.72 -11.78 2.84
C MET A 29 -1.19 -12.01 1.41
N GLY A 30 -1.24 -10.98 0.55
CA GLY A 30 -0.65 -11.00 -0.78
C GLY A 30 0.86 -11.22 -0.74
N VAL A 31 1.58 -10.49 0.11
CA VAL A 31 3.04 -10.65 0.28
C VAL A 31 3.41 -12.06 0.76
N LEU A 32 2.66 -12.61 1.71
CA LEU A 32 2.99 -13.91 2.33
C LEU A 32 2.62 -15.13 1.47
N THR A 33 1.56 -15.02 0.66
CA THR A 33 1.01 -16.18 -0.07
C THR A 33 1.51 -16.27 -1.51
N ARG A 34 1.96 -15.17 -2.10
CA ARG A 34 2.29 -15.10 -3.52
C ARG A 34 3.77 -15.44 -3.74
N ARG A 35 4.03 -16.17 -4.81
CA ARG A 35 5.40 -16.52 -5.26
C ARG A 35 5.89 -15.67 -6.44
N ASN A 36 4.95 -15.01 -7.12
CA ASN A 36 5.29 -14.12 -8.23
C ASN A 36 5.78 -12.79 -7.66
N ALA A 37 7.03 -12.43 -7.94
CA ALA A 37 7.68 -11.20 -7.48
C ALA A 37 6.87 -9.94 -7.80
N ILE A 38 6.24 -9.87 -8.98
CA ILE A 38 5.42 -8.73 -9.39
C ILE A 38 4.18 -8.60 -8.50
N VAL A 39 3.55 -9.73 -8.14
CA VAL A 39 2.35 -9.72 -7.30
C VAL A 39 2.71 -9.36 -5.86
N ILE A 40 3.86 -9.82 -5.36
CA ILE A 40 4.38 -9.40 -4.06
C ILE A 40 4.60 -7.88 -4.07
N PHE A 41 5.24 -7.34 -5.11
CA PHE A 41 5.49 -5.92 -5.26
C PHE A 41 4.20 -5.09 -5.28
N MET A 42 3.20 -5.50 -6.08
CA MET A 42 1.87 -4.87 -6.06
C MET A 42 1.17 -4.96 -4.69
N SER A 43 1.43 -6.01 -3.92
CA SER A 43 0.86 -6.15 -2.58
C SER A 43 1.48 -5.16 -1.59
N VAL A 44 2.77 -4.86 -1.72
CA VAL A 44 3.45 -3.81 -0.94
C VAL A 44 2.89 -2.43 -1.27
N GLU A 45 2.70 -2.12 -2.57
CA GLU A 45 2.06 -0.87 -2.99
C GLU A 45 0.64 -0.71 -2.42
N LEU A 46 -0.13 -1.80 -2.38
CA LEU A 46 -1.46 -1.82 -1.77
C LEU A 46 -1.40 -1.51 -0.26
N MET A 47 -0.39 -2.02 0.45
CA MET A 47 -0.16 -1.72 1.87
C MET A 47 0.19 -0.23 2.07
N LEU A 48 1.05 0.34 1.24
CA LEU A 48 1.41 1.77 1.31
C LEU A 48 0.19 2.67 1.03
N ASN A 49 -0.69 2.26 0.10
CA ASN A 49 -1.92 3.00 -0.17
C ASN A 49 -2.90 2.95 1.02
N ALA A 50 -3.02 1.81 1.71
CA ALA A 50 -3.81 1.72 2.94
C ALA A 50 -3.31 2.67 4.05
N VAL A 51 -1.99 2.80 4.19
CA VAL A 51 -1.38 3.75 5.14
C VAL A 51 -1.68 5.19 4.73
N ASN A 52 -1.62 5.53 3.44
CA ASN A 52 -1.97 6.86 2.93
C ASN A 52 -3.44 7.22 3.20
N LEU A 53 -4.35 6.27 3.00
CA LEU A 53 -5.77 6.46 3.31
C LEU A 53 -5.98 6.76 4.79
N LEU A 54 -5.32 6.00 5.67
CA LEU A 54 -5.40 6.18 7.12
C LEU A 54 -4.88 7.56 7.55
N LEU A 55 -3.71 7.97 7.04
CA LEU A 55 -3.12 9.28 7.33
C LEU A 55 -3.99 10.44 6.85
N THR A 56 -4.57 10.32 5.65
CA THR A 56 -5.49 11.32 5.11
C THR A 56 -6.73 11.45 5.99
N ALA A 57 -7.29 10.33 6.44
CA ALA A 57 -8.45 10.32 7.33
C ALA A 57 -8.15 10.98 8.69
N PHE A 58 -6.99 10.70 9.28
CA PHE A 58 -6.56 11.33 10.54
C PHE A 58 -6.23 12.82 10.38
N SER A 59 -5.66 13.22 9.23
CA SER A 59 -5.40 14.63 8.92
C SER A 59 -6.69 15.45 8.89
N VAL A 60 -7.73 14.92 8.23
CA VAL A 60 -9.05 15.56 8.19
C VAL A 60 -9.71 15.54 9.57
N HIS A 61 -9.65 14.42 10.30
CA HIS A 61 -10.26 14.32 11.63
C HIS A 61 -9.63 15.26 12.67
N SER A 62 -8.30 15.40 12.64
CA SER A 62 -7.54 16.23 13.59
C SER A 62 -7.46 17.71 13.15
N ASN A 63 -8.00 18.05 11.97
CA ASN A 63 -7.82 19.35 11.31
C ASN A 63 -6.34 19.78 11.21
N ASP A 64 -5.44 18.81 11.02
CA ASP A 64 -4.01 19.05 10.88
C ASP A 64 -3.56 18.65 9.45
N PRO A 65 -3.14 19.61 8.60
CA PRO A 65 -2.71 19.33 7.23
C PRO A 65 -1.39 18.55 7.15
N SER A 66 -0.65 18.40 8.25
CA SER A 66 0.63 17.68 8.30
C SER A 66 0.50 16.23 7.82
N GLY A 67 -0.62 15.56 8.10
CA GLY A 67 -0.87 14.20 7.63
C GLY A 67 -1.01 14.11 6.10
N GLN A 68 -1.65 15.08 5.47
CA GLN A 68 -1.73 15.14 3.99
C GLN A 68 -0.36 15.44 3.36
N VAL A 69 0.46 16.28 3.98
CA VAL A 69 1.84 16.52 3.51
C VAL A 69 2.64 15.22 3.52
N PHE A 70 2.52 14.40 4.57
CA PHE A 70 3.19 13.11 4.64
C PHE A 70 2.72 12.11 3.57
N VAL A 71 1.43 12.14 3.21
CA VAL A 71 0.88 11.32 2.11
C VAL A 71 1.54 11.67 0.78
N PHE A 72 1.81 12.94 0.50
CA PHE A 72 2.58 13.34 -0.69
C PHE A 72 4.00 12.78 -0.68
N PHE A 73 4.67 12.78 0.47
CA PHE A 73 5.99 12.17 0.61
C PHE A 73 5.95 10.65 0.35
N ILE A 74 4.94 9.94 0.87
CA ILE A 74 4.78 8.51 0.61
C ILE A 74 4.51 8.26 -0.88
N MET A 75 3.70 9.08 -1.56
CA MET A 75 3.47 8.93 -3.01
C MET A 75 4.76 9.13 -3.82
N ALA A 76 5.60 10.10 -3.44
CA ALA A 76 6.90 10.29 -4.07
C ALA A 76 7.86 9.12 -3.79
N LEU A 77 7.87 8.60 -2.56
CA LEU A 77 8.63 7.42 -2.18
C LEU A 77 8.19 6.19 -2.98
N ALA A 78 6.88 5.95 -3.08
CA ALA A 78 6.30 4.84 -3.84
C ALA A 78 6.70 4.94 -5.33
N ALA A 79 6.65 6.13 -5.93
CA ALA A 79 7.11 6.32 -7.31
C ALA A 79 8.60 5.95 -7.48
N ALA A 80 9.46 6.34 -6.54
CA ALA A 80 10.88 5.98 -6.55
C ALA A 80 11.10 4.47 -6.32
N GLU A 81 10.35 3.87 -5.40
CA GLU A 81 10.38 2.44 -5.11
C GLU A 81 9.97 1.61 -6.34
N VAL A 82 8.87 1.95 -7.00
CA VAL A 82 8.39 1.27 -8.23
C VAL A 82 9.44 1.32 -9.34
N ALA A 83 10.09 2.47 -9.53
CA ALA A 83 11.14 2.60 -10.54
C ALA A 83 12.32 1.65 -10.28
N VAL A 84 12.80 1.58 -9.03
CA VAL A 84 13.91 0.70 -8.64
C VAL A 84 13.49 -0.77 -8.61
N GLY A 85 12.35 -1.08 -8.00
CA GLY A 85 11.83 -2.43 -7.84
C GLY A 85 11.55 -3.11 -9.17
N LEU A 86 10.86 -2.44 -10.09
CA LEU A 86 10.62 -2.98 -11.43
C LEU A 86 11.91 -3.14 -12.23
N SER A 87 12.87 -2.22 -12.10
CA SER A 87 14.18 -2.34 -12.76
C SER A 87 14.91 -3.62 -12.33
N ILE A 88 14.90 -3.92 -11.03
CA ILE A 88 15.48 -5.15 -10.48
C ILE A 88 14.71 -6.37 -10.97
N ILE A 89 13.37 -6.35 -10.92
CA ILE A 89 12.54 -7.49 -11.36
C ILE A 89 12.77 -7.80 -12.84
N VAL A 90 12.86 -6.78 -13.71
CA VAL A 90 13.13 -6.95 -15.14
C VAL A 90 14.54 -7.53 -15.36
N MET A 91 15.55 -7.03 -14.64
CA MET A 91 16.90 -7.57 -14.71
C MET A 91 16.95 -9.05 -14.32
N VAL A 92 16.29 -9.40 -13.20
CA VAL A 92 16.16 -10.79 -12.73
C VAL A 92 15.46 -11.64 -13.77
N TYR A 93 14.31 -11.20 -14.27
CA TYR A 93 13.53 -11.93 -15.27
C TYR A 93 14.34 -12.19 -16.54
N ARG A 94 15.17 -11.24 -16.97
CA ARG A 94 16.05 -11.43 -18.14
C ARG A 94 17.08 -12.55 -17.93
N ASN A 95 17.54 -12.75 -16.68
CA ASN A 95 18.53 -13.76 -16.33
C ASN A 95 17.91 -15.13 -15.94
N THR A 96 16.72 -15.14 -15.35
CA THR A 96 16.05 -16.36 -14.85
C THR A 96 14.92 -16.86 -15.75
N GLN A 97 14.42 -16.04 -16.68
CA GLN A 97 13.21 -16.27 -17.49
C GLN A 97 11.97 -16.61 -16.64
N SER A 98 11.96 -16.25 -15.36
CA SER A 98 10.89 -16.57 -14.41
C SER A 98 10.74 -15.46 -13.38
N THR A 99 9.49 -15.15 -13.02
CA THR A 99 9.12 -14.21 -11.96
C THR A 99 8.89 -14.88 -10.61
N ASP A 100 9.11 -16.20 -10.51
CA ASP A 100 9.00 -16.94 -9.25
C ASP A 100 10.22 -16.67 -8.37
N ILE A 101 9.97 -16.14 -7.17
CA ILE A 101 11.02 -15.82 -6.18
C ILE A 101 11.82 -17.06 -5.73
N ASN A 102 11.28 -18.27 -5.84
CA ASN A 102 11.99 -19.49 -5.42
C ASN A 102 13.21 -19.80 -6.29
N VAL A 103 13.23 -19.29 -7.54
CA VAL A 103 14.37 -19.46 -8.45
C VAL A 103 15.61 -18.71 -7.96
N LEU A 104 15.42 -17.73 -7.07
CA LEU A 104 16.49 -16.93 -6.45
C LEU A 104 17.13 -17.61 -5.24
N ASN A 105 16.79 -18.87 -4.95
CA ASN A 105 17.29 -19.61 -3.80
C ASN A 105 18.69 -20.24 -4.04
N ARG A 106 19.65 -19.45 -4.53
CA ARG A 106 20.99 -19.92 -4.96
C ARG A 106 22.11 -19.67 -3.95
N LEU A 107 21.81 -18.99 -2.84
CA LEU A 107 22.76 -18.65 -1.78
C LEU A 107 22.67 -19.60 -0.56
N LYS A 108 22.07 -20.79 -0.73
CA LYS A 108 22.08 -21.81 0.32
C LYS A 108 23.45 -22.49 0.37
N TRP A 109 23.99 -22.58 1.58
CA TRP A 109 25.20 -23.34 1.90
C TRP A 109 24.99 -24.84 1.63
#